data_AF-A0A1B6D4P6-F1
#
_entry.id   AF-A0A1B6D4P6-F1
#
_cell.length_a   1.000
_cell.length_b   1.000
_cell.length_c   1.000
_cell.angle_alpha   90.00
_cell.angle_beta   90.00
_cell.angle_gamma   90.00
#
_symmetry.space_group_name_H-M   'P 1'
#
loop_
_entity.id
_entity.type
_entity.pdbx_description
1 polymer ?
#
loop_
_entity_poly.entity_id
_entity_poly.type
_entity_poly.pdbx_seq_one_letter_code
_entity_poly.pdbx_strand_id
1 'polypeptide(L)'
;MLKSGARGSVNQIKQLSGMRGLMIKADGNIVDNPIISNFREGLNIFQYFMCTHGSRKGLADTALKTANSGYLTRKLVDVSQDVIIKERNCGSNKGIIIKNIIQDNEIIEKIENRILGRITSKKIFDRKKKNIICRKNIIIDFEIIKKIKKEKIKKIEVRSVLRCKTYNGVCSFCYGYDLSKRRLVSIGTAVGIIAAQSIGEPGTQLTMRTFHTGGIISNVKTKLRSSIFSKTKGIIKFSKNLICILKKKKIIVISKKSSIFIINNNNFILEEYELPLNCNLKVKNNSFIKIGKKLFS
;
A
#
# COMPACT_ATOMS: atom_id res chain seq x y z
N MET A 1 -7.45 24.83 11.01
CA MET A 1 -8.24 23.62 10.71
C MET A 1 -7.49 22.66 9.80
N LEU A 2 -7.28 22.96 8.51
CA LEU A 2 -6.58 22.04 7.60
C LEU A 2 -5.08 21.92 7.90
N LYS A 3 -4.33 23.04 7.94
CA LYS A 3 -2.89 23.03 8.24
C LYS A 3 -2.57 22.48 9.63
N SER A 4 -3.49 22.67 10.58
CA SER A 4 -3.34 22.20 11.96
C SER A 4 -3.74 20.73 12.16
N GLY A 5 -4.29 20.05 11.15
CA GLY A 5 -4.70 18.64 11.23
C GLY A 5 -5.90 18.35 12.14
N ALA A 6 -6.50 19.37 12.76
CA ALA A 6 -7.55 19.20 13.76
C ALA A 6 -8.84 18.59 13.18
N ARG A 7 -9.35 19.15 12.08
CA ARG A 7 -10.50 18.67 11.33
C ARG A 7 -10.54 19.37 9.98
N GLY A 8 -10.98 18.66 8.94
CA GLY A 8 -11.07 19.21 7.60
C GLY A 8 -10.18 18.46 6.60
N SER A 9 -10.68 18.28 5.38
CA SER A 9 -9.90 17.78 4.24
C SER A 9 -9.88 18.80 3.11
N VAL A 10 -8.91 18.68 2.20
CA VAL A 10 -8.84 19.54 1.00
C VAL A 10 -10.13 19.44 0.18
N ASN A 11 -10.75 18.25 0.14
CA ASN A 11 -12.03 18.03 -0.54
C ASN A 11 -13.18 18.78 0.12
N GLN A 12 -13.20 18.87 1.45
CA GLN A 12 -14.23 19.66 2.16
C GLN A 12 -14.05 21.15 1.90
N ILE A 13 -12.82 21.66 1.88
CA ILE A 13 -12.56 23.07 1.50
C ILE A 13 -13.00 23.34 0.07
N LYS A 14 -12.68 22.43 -0.86
CA LYS A 14 -13.11 22.54 -2.25
C LYS A 14 -14.62 22.70 -2.39
N GLN A 15 -15.40 21.98 -1.59
CA GLN A 15 -16.86 22.09 -1.59
C GLN A 15 -17.37 23.38 -0.95
N LEU A 16 -16.66 23.93 0.04
CA LEU A 16 -17.03 25.16 0.72
C LEU A 16 -16.77 26.40 -0.13
N SER A 17 -15.61 26.47 -0.80
CA SER A 17 -15.15 27.71 -1.45
C SER A 17 -14.80 27.58 -2.94
N GLY A 18 -14.89 26.38 -3.51
CA GLY A 18 -14.53 26.11 -4.91
C GLY A 18 -15.75 25.71 -5.72
N MET A 19 -15.89 24.40 -5.96
CA MET A 19 -17.05 23.80 -6.62
C MET A 19 -17.36 22.48 -5.94
N ARG A 20 -18.62 22.08 -5.91
CA ARG A 20 -19.00 20.77 -5.37
C ARG A 20 -18.59 19.62 -6.30
N GLY A 21 -18.67 19.82 -7.63
CA GLY A 21 -18.15 18.92 -8.65
C GLY A 21 -19.11 17.79 -9.06
N LEU A 22 -18.53 16.67 -9.51
CA LEU A 22 -19.27 15.51 -10.03
C LEU A 22 -19.81 14.63 -8.91
N MET A 23 -21.07 14.23 -9.05
CA MET A 23 -21.78 13.33 -8.13
C MET A 23 -21.92 11.93 -8.71
N ILE A 24 -22.15 10.94 -7.84
CA ILE A 24 -22.46 9.55 -8.19
C ILE A 24 -23.98 9.32 -8.08
N LYS A 25 -24.58 8.70 -9.10
CA LYS A 25 -25.97 8.19 -9.09
C LYS A 25 -26.07 6.97 -8.16
N ALA A 26 -27.29 6.59 -7.77
CA ALA A 26 -27.52 5.41 -6.93
C ALA A 26 -26.94 4.12 -7.53
N ASP A 27 -26.88 4.04 -8.88
CA ASP A 27 -26.33 2.91 -9.64
C ASP A 27 -24.79 2.87 -9.68
N GLY A 28 -24.11 3.88 -9.11
CA GLY A 28 -22.65 3.98 -9.13
C GLY A 28 -22.08 4.75 -10.33
N ASN A 29 -22.89 5.05 -11.34
CA ASN A 29 -22.48 5.87 -12.49
C ASN A 29 -22.30 7.34 -12.10
N ILE A 30 -21.40 8.03 -12.81
CA ILE A 30 -21.16 9.46 -12.62
C ILE A 30 -22.30 10.24 -13.27
N VAL A 31 -22.76 11.32 -12.62
CA VAL A 31 -23.69 12.27 -13.23
C VAL A 31 -22.92 13.15 -14.21
N ASP A 32 -23.40 13.22 -15.46
CA ASP A 32 -22.73 13.97 -16.53
C ASP A 32 -22.68 15.48 -16.26
N ASN A 33 -23.74 16.03 -15.66
CA ASN A 33 -23.83 17.45 -15.32
C ASN A 33 -23.19 17.73 -13.94
N PRO A 34 -22.07 18.46 -13.86
CA PRO A 34 -21.42 18.79 -12.60
C PRO A 34 -22.14 19.92 -11.85
N ILE A 35 -21.98 19.94 -10.53
CA ILE A 35 -22.42 21.06 -9.68
C ILE A 35 -21.29 22.08 -9.59
N ILE A 36 -21.46 23.20 -10.29
CA ILE A 36 -20.46 24.28 -10.40
C ILE A 36 -20.42 25.12 -9.12
N SER A 37 -21.57 25.36 -8.50
CA SER A 37 -21.71 26.14 -7.27
C SER A 37 -21.05 25.46 -6.07
N ASN A 38 -20.74 26.29 -5.07
CA ASN A 38 -20.21 25.86 -3.78
C ASN A 38 -21.19 26.15 -2.63
N PHE A 39 -20.88 25.65 -1.43
CA PHE A 39 -21.76 25.84 -0.27
C PHE A 39 -21.85 27.30 0.21
N ARG A 40 -20.88 28.15 -0.13
CA ARG A 40 -20.93 29.59 0.20
C ARG A 40 -21.89 30.34 -0.72
N GLU A 41 -21.93 29.99 -2.01
CA GLU A 41 -22.84 30.56 -3.02
C GLU A 41 -24.26 29.99 -2.91
N GLY A 42 -24.39 28.79 -2.36
CA GLY A 42 -25.67 28.08 -2.27
C GLY A 42 -25.92 27.13 -3.44
N LEU A 43 -26.91 26.26 -3.27
CA LEU A 43 -27.27 25.24 -4.26
C LEU A 43 -28.69 25.48 -4.76
N ASN A 44 -28.89 25.41 -6.07
CA ASN A 44 -30.23 25.44 -6.64
C ASN A 44 -30.97 24.12 -6.29
N ILE A 45 -32.31 24.14 -6.30
CA ILE A 45 -33.18 23.01 -5.95
C ILE A 45 -32.77 21.74 -6.70
N PHE A 46 -32.53 21.84 -8.01
CA PHE A 46 -32.08 20.71 -8.83
C PHE A 46 -30.71 20.17 -8.39
N GLN A 47 -29.74 21.04 -8.11
CA GLN A 47 -28.40 20.63 -7.67
C GLN A 47 -28.44 19.97 -6.29
N TYR A 48 -29.25 20.52 -5.38
CA TYR A 48 -29.47 19.93 -4.07
C TYR A 48 -30.13 18.54 -4.19
N PHE A 49 -31.18 18.42 -5.01
CA PHE A 49 -31.87 17.16 -5.26
C PHE A 49 -30.90 16.09 -5.80
N MET A 50 -30.05 16.43 -6.78
CA MET A 50 -29.05 15.51 -7.32
C MET A 50 -28.04 15.02 -6.26
N CYS A 51 -27.67 15.88 -5.29
CA CYS A 51 -26.82 15.46 -4.17
C CYS A 51 -27.48 14.47 -3.22
N THR A 52 -28.82 14.48 -3.11
CA THR A 52 -29.53 13.59 -2.19
C THR A 52 -29.41 12.13 -2.57
N HIS A 53 -29.40 11.79 -3.87
CA HIS A 53 -29.29 10.40 -4.34
C HIS A 53 -27.97 9.76 -3.89
N GLY A 54 -26.84 10.41 -4.17
CA GLY A 54 -25.52 9.93 -3.76
C GLY A 54 -25.34 9.89 -2.25
N SER A 55 -25.89 10.89 -1.53
CA SER A 55 -25.83 10.95 -0.08
C SER A 55 -26.66 9.85 0.60
N ARG A 56 -27.90 9.63 0.14
CA ARG A 56 -28.80 8.60 0.65
C ARG A 56 -28.24 7.21 0.39
N LYS A 57 -27.70 6.95 -0.81
CA LYS A 57 -27.03 5.69 -1.13
C LYS A 57 -25.83 5.46 -0.23
N GLY A 58 -24.99 6.47 -0.02
CA GLY A 58 -23.85 6.40 0.91
C GLY A 58 -24.26 6.10 2.36
N LEU A 59 -25.29 6.78 2.87
CA LEU A 59 -25.84 6.54 4.21
C LEU A 59 -26.40 5.12 4.36
N ALA A 60 -27.20 4.67 3.39
CA ALA A 60 -27.77 3.33 3.39
C ALA A 60 -26.68 2.25 3.30
N ASP A 61 -25.69 2.44 2.42
CA ASP A 61 -24.57 1.52 2.27
C ASP A 61 -23.74 1.44 3.55
N THR A 62 -23.51 2.56 4.25
CA THR A 62 -22.82 2.48 5.54
C THR A 62 -23.63 1.66 6.55
N ALA A 63 -24.94 1.89 6.65
CA ALA A 63 -25.77 1.13 7.58
C ALA A 63 -25.74 -0.38 7.28
N LEU A 64 -25.89 -0.76 6.00
CA LEU A 64 -25.93 -2.16 5.58
C LEU A 64 -24.56 -2.85 5.62
N LYS A 65 -23.50 -2.20 5.10
CA LYS A 65 -22.17 -2.82 5.00
C LYS A 65 -21.47 -2.94 6.35
N THR A 66 -21.84 -2.12 7.33
CA THR A 66 -21.32 -2.25 8.71
C THR A 66 -21.68 -3.61 9.30
N ALA A 67 -22.89 -4.12 9.04
CA ALA A 67 -23.30 -5.45 9.48
C ALA A 67 -22.41 -6.56 8.89
N ASN A 68 -22.04 -6.45 7.61
CA ASN A 68 -21.15 -7.42 6.95
C ASN A 68 -19.74 -7.43 7.57
N SER A 69 -19.19 -6.25 7.87
CA SER A 69 -17.89 -6.13 8.55
C SER A 69 -17.94 -6.71 9.98
N GLY A 70 -19.04 -6.48 10.71
CA GLY A 70 -19.26 -7.06 12.04
C GLY A 70 -19.37 -8.59 11.99
N TYR A 71 -20.15 -9.12 11.04
CA TYR A 71 -20.30 -10.55 10.82
C TYR A 71 -18.97 -11.22 10.42
N LEU A 72 -18.17 -10.57 9.57
CA LEU A 72 -16.81 -11.02 9.24
C LEU A 72 -15.94 -11.08 10.50
N THR A 73 -16.02 -10.07 11.37
CA THR A 73 -15.25 -10.04 12.62
C THR A 73 -15.63 -11.20 13.53
N ARG A 74 -16.92 -11.52 13.66
CA ARG A 74 -17.40 -12.69 14.39
C ARG A 74 -16.80 -13.98 13.81
N LYS A 75 -16.88 -14.19 12.50
CA LYS A 75 -16.28 -15.35 11.83
C LYS A 75 -14.77 -15.44 12.04
N LEU A 76 -14.07 -14.31 12.00
CA LEU A 76 -12.63 -14.27 12.25
C LEU A 76 -12.30 -14.73 13.67
N VAL A 77 -13.08 -14.30 14.67
CA VAL A 77 -12.92 -14.74 16.07
C VAL A 77 -13.24 -16.22 16.22
N ASP A 78 -14.33 -16.71 15.62
CA ASP A 78 -14.73 -18.12 15.70
C ASP A 78 -13.62 -19.06 15.17
N VAL A 79 -12.93 -18.66 14.10
CA VAL A 79 -11.82 -19.43 13.51
C VAL A 79 -10.51 -19.26 14.29
N SER A 80 -10.28 -18.09 14.91
CA SER A 80 -8.98 -17.77 15.51
C SER A 80 -8.91 -17.98 17.02
N GLN A 81 -10.02 -18.23 17.70
CA GLN A 81 -10.08 -18.31 19.17
C GLN A 81 -9.10 -19.32 19.78
N ASP A 82 -8.84 -20.44 19.09
CA ASP A 82 -7.95 -21.51 19.57
C ASP A 82 -6.45 -21.16 19.41
N VAL A 83 -6.13 -20.05 18.75
CA VAL A 83 -4.75 -19.64 18.47
C VAL A 83 -4.16 -18.90 19.68
N ILE A 84 -3.57 -19.68 20.59
CA ILE A 84 -2.94 -19.20 21.84
C ILE A 84 -1.42 -19.46 21.79
N ILE A 85 -0.64 -18.62 22.49
CA ILE A 85 0.78 -18.87 22.69
C ILE A 85 0.98 -19.99 23.72
N LYS A 86 1.43 -21.16 23.27
CA LYS A 86 1.58 -22.36 24.14
C LYS A 86 2.99 -22.59 24.67
N GLU A 87 4.00 -22.23 23.90
CA GLU A 87 5.40 -22.53 24.24
C GLU A 87 6.33 -21.40 23.78
N ARG A 88 7.59 -21.38 24.27
CA ARG A 88 8.56 -20.35 23.87
C ARG A 88 9.07 -20.56 22.44
N ASN A 89 9.47 -21.77 22.07
CA ASN A 89 10.10 -22.07 20.78
C ASN A 89 9.77 -23.48 20.29
N CYS A 90 9.14 -23.59 19.12
CA CYS A 90 8.78 -24.87 18.48
C CYS A 90 9.94 -25.61 17.79
N GLY A 91 11.19 -25.15 17.93
CA GLY A 91 12.36 -25.74 17.29
C GLY A 91 12.43 -25.61 15.75
N SER A 92 11.42 -25.01 15.11
CA SER A 92 11.42 -24.80 13.65
C SER A 92 12.58 -23.90 13.21
N ASN A 93 13.28 -24.31 12.14
CA ASN A 93 14.33 -23.50 11.50
C ASN A 93 13.83 -22.81 10.22
N LYS A 94 12.57 -23.01 9.86
CA LYS A 94 11.99 -22.50 8.62
C LYS A 94 11.37 -21.12 8.87
N GLY A 95 11.83 -20.11 8.14
CA GLY A 95 11.28 -18.76 8.18
C GLY A 95 10.64 -18.34 6.85
N ILE A 96 10.00 -17.19 6.80
CA ILE A 96 9.55 -16.56 5.56
C ILE A 96 10.52 -15.44 5.17
N ILE A 97 10.69 -15.23 3.87
CA ILE A 97 11.52 -14.16 3.35
C ILE A 97 10.66 -12.89 3.25
N ILE A 98 11.02 -11.87 4.02
CA ILE A 98 10.40 -10.54 3.95
C ILE A 98 11.22 -9.64 3.03
N LYS A 99 10.50 -8.91 2.18
CA LYS A 99 11.02 -7.89 1.25
C LYS A 99 10.14 -6.64 1.31
N ASN A 100 10.65 -5.53 0.76
CA ASN A 100 9.84 -4.34 0.52
C ASN A 100 8.60 -4.70 -0.32
N ILE A 101 7.47 -4.08 0.01
CA ILE A 101 6.28 -4.11 -0.84
C ILE A 101 6.42 -2.95 -1.83
N ILE A 102 6.53 -3.30 -3.11
CA ILE A 102 6.65 -2.35 -4.21
C ILE A 102 5.40 -2.54 -5.07
N GLN A 103 4.68 -1.45 -5.32
CA GLN A 103 3.55 -1.39 -6.25
C GLN A 103 3.75 -0.15 -7.12
N ASP A 104 3.64 -0.31 -8.44
CA ASP A 104 3.78 0.79 -9.41
C ASP A 104 5.07 1.64 -9.23
N ASN A 105 6.20 0.98 -8.93
CA ASN A 105 7.50 1.60 -8.57
C ASN A 105 7.53 2.48 -7.33
N GLU A 106 6.45 2.48 -6.54
CA GLU A 106 6.42 3.16 -5.26
C GLU A 106 6.57 2.12 -4.16
N ILE A 107 7.49 2.39 -3.23
CA ILE A 107 7.66 1.55 -2.05
C ILE A 107 6.51 1.91 -1.11
N ILE A 108 5.48 1.06 -1.10
CA ILE A 108 4.33 1.20 -0.18
C ILE A 108 4.81 0.97 1.25
N GLU A 109 5.53 -0.12 1.46
CA GLU A 109 5.97 -0.53 2.78
C GLU A 109 7.42 -0.99 2.74
N LYS A 110 8.24 -0.38 3.59
CA LYS A 110 9.65 -0.70 3.70
C LYS A 110 9.86 -1.94 4.57
N ILE A 111 10.92 -2.70 4.28
CA ILE A 111 11.30 -3.91 5.03
C ILE A 111 11.49 -3.61 6.51
N GLU A 112 11.99 -2.42 6.88
CA GLU A 112 12.29 -2.06 8.27
C GLU A 112 11.04 -2.10 9.15
N ASN A 113 9.91 -1.60 8.65
CA ASN A 113 8.65 -1.58 9.39
C ASN A 113 8.07 -3.00 9.52
N ARG A 114 8.27 -3.84 8.50
CA ARG A 114 7.71 -5.20 8.45
C ARG A 114 8.42 -6.20 9.34
N ILE A 115 9.71 -6.00 9.59
CA ILE A 115 10.55 -6.90 10.39
C ILE A 115 10.60 -6.54 11.86
N LEU A 116 10.21 -5.32 12.24
CA LEU A 116 10.22 -4.85 13.63
C LEU A 116 9.47 -5.82 14.53
N GLY A 117 10.12 -6.25 15.62
CA GLY A 117 9.55 -7.16 16.60
C GLY A 117 9.41 -8.61 16.16
N ARG A 118 9.86 -8.97 14.95
CA ARG A 118 9.95 -10.38 14.51
C ARG A 118 11.28 -10.99 14.95
N ILE A 119 11.34 -12.32 14.93
CA ILE A 119 12.55 -13.08 15.28
C ILE A 119 13.24 -13.59 14.01
N THR A 120 14.57 -13.54 14.00
CA THR A 120 15.40 -14.04 12.89
C THR A 120 15.38 -15.57 12.80
N SER A 121 15.16 -16.12 11.59
CA SER A 121 15.25 -17.57 11.37
C SER A 121 16.68 -18.02 11.03
N LYS A 122 17.44 -17.13 10.37
CA LYS A 122 18.85 -17.32 10.00
C LYS A 122 19.69 -16.15 10.48
N LYS A 123 21.01 -16.36 10.58
CA LYS A 123 21.97 -15.29 10.86
C LYS A 123 21.90 -14.24 9.74
N ILE A 124 21.86 -12.96 10.11
CA ILE A 124 21.91 -11.85 9.17
C ILE A 124 23.36 -11.42 9.06
N PHE A 125 23.89 -11.48 7.85
CA PHE A 125 25.24 -11.05 7.52
C PHE A 125 25.23 -9.66 6.92
N ASP A 126 26.37 -9.00 7.05
CA ASP A 126 26.69 -7.78 6.34
C ASP A 126 26.73 -7.98 4.81
N ARG A 127 26.60 -6.92 4.02
CA ARG A 127 26.62 -6.96 2.55
C ARG A 127 27.91 -7.58 2.02
N LYS A 128 29.03 -7.37 2.71
CA LYS A 128 30.34 -7.98 2.39
C LYS A 128 30.53 -9.37 3.04
N LYS A 129 29.54 -9.89 3.75
CA LYS A 129 29.55 -11.17 4.51
C LYS A 129 30.67 -11.33 5.55
N LYS A 130 31.40 -10.26 5.90
CA LYS A 130 32.50 -10.33 6.88
C LYS A 130 32.00 -10.37 8.32
N ASN A 131 30.94 -9.60 8.63
CA ASN A 131 30.43 -9.44 10.00
C ASN A 131 28.99 -9.95 10.13
N ILE A 132 28.66 -10.50 11.31
CA ILE A 132 27.31 -10.92 11.68
C ILE A 132 26.58 -9.72 12.32
N ILE A 133 25.50 -9.25 11.69
CA ILE A 133 24.68 -8.15 12.21
C ILE A 133 23.76 -8.65 13.32
N CYS A 134 23.16 -9.82 13.10
CA CYS A 134 22.20 -10.42 14.03
C CYS A 134 22.34 -11.93 14.00
N ARG A 135 22.43 -12.56 15.18
CA ARG A 135 22.44 -14.02 15.30
C ARG A 135 21.03 -14.57 15.02
N LYS A 136 20.94 -15.90 14.92
CA LYS A 136 19.67 -16.62 14.77
C LYS A 136 18.87 -16.55 16.09
N ASN A 137 17.53 -16.56 15.98
CA ASN A 137 16.59 -16.53 17.10
C ASN A 137 16.70 -15.29 17.99
N ILE A 138 17.13 -14.16 17.43
CA ILE A 138 17.14 -12.86 18.12
C ILE A 138 15.97 -12.03 17.63
N ILE A 139 15.36 -11.28 18.55
CA ILE A 139 14.28 -10.32 18.27
C ILE A 139 14.87 -9.09 17.56
N ILE A 140 14.18 -8.62 16.53
CA ILE A 140 14.61 -7.47 15.74
C ILE A 140 14.12 -6.18 16.40
N ASP A 141 15.03 -5.51 17.10
CA ASP A 141 14.82 -4.19 17.71
C ASP A 141 15.26 -3.03 16.81
N PHE A 142 14.95 -1.80 17.23
CA PHE A 142 15.30 -0.57 16.51
C PHE A 142 16.80 -0.44 16.21
N GLU A 143 17.67 -0.92 17.08
CA GLU A 143 19.12 -0.89 16.87
C GLU A 143 19.57 -1.80 15.73
N ILE A 144 19.02 -3.02 15.68
CA ILE A 144 19.28 -3.99 14.62
C ILE A 144 18.73 -3.45 13.30
N ILE A 145 17.56 -2.81 13.33
CA ILE A 145 16.98 -2.14 12.15
C ILE A 145 17.89 -1.01 11.64
N LYS A 146 18.47 -0.18 12.53
CA LYS A 146 19.43 0.86 12.12
C LYS A 146 20.64 0.25 11.40
N LYS A 147 21.17 -0.88 11.88
CA LYS A 147 22.27 -1.62 11.22
C LYS A 147 21.84 -2.18 9.85
N ILE A 148 20.67 -2.81 9.78
CA ILE A 148 20.09 -3.35 8.54
C ILE A 148 19.90 -2.24 7.48
N LYS A 149 19.46 -1.06 7.92
CA LYS A 149 19.24 0.11 7.05
C LYS A 149 20.55 0.67 6.51
N LYS A 150 21.59 0.76 7.34
CA LYS A 150 22.95 1.17 6.91
C LYS A 150 23.48 0.25 5.81
N GLU A 151 23.32 -1.07 5.98
CA GLU A 151 23.81 -2.06 5.03
C GLU A 151 22.91 -2.28 3.80
N LYS A 152 21.75 -1.61 3.74
CA LYS A 152 20.78 -1.68 2.63
C LYS A 152 20.40 -3.12 2.26
N ILE A 153 20.16 -3.96 3.26
CA ILE A 153 19.76 -5.36 3.05
C ILE A 153 18.35 -5.42 2.45
N LYS A 154 18.20 -6.15 1.33
CA LYS A 154 16.94 -6.19 0.56
C LYS A 154 15.98 -7.31 0.99
N LYS A 155 16.50 -8.40 1.57
CA LYS A 155 15.73 -9.61 1.90
C LYS A 155 16.22 -10.16 3.24
N ILE A 156 15.28 -10.49 4.13
CA ILE A 156 15.58 -11.05 5.44
C ILE A 156 14.65 -12.22 5.70
N GLU A 157 15.20 -13.33 6.21
CA GLU A 157 14.41 -14.49 6.60
C GLU A 157 14.09 -14.44 8.10
N VAL A 158 12.80 -14.33 8.41
CA VAL A 158 12.28 -14.25 9.78
C VAL A 158 11.36 -15.42 10.07
N ARG A 159 11.23 -15.77 11.35
CA ARG A 159 10.24 -16.76 11.79
C ARG A 159 8.82 -16.23 11.51
N SER A 160 7.89 -17.16 11.35
CA SER A 160 6.50 -16.84 11.07
C SER A 160 5.57 -17.86 11.69
N VAL A 161 4.40 -17.38 12.10
CA VAL A 161 3.28 -18.18 12.57
C VAL A 161 2.89 -19.27 11.55
N LEU A 162 2.96 -18.99 10.24
CA LEU A 162 2.63 -19.96 9.18
C LEU A 162 3.57 -21.17 9.11
N ARG A 163 4.79 -21.06 9.64
CA ARG A 163 5.81 -22.13 9.66
C ARG A 163 6.06 -22.66 11.07
N CYS A 164 5.13 -22.38 11.99
CA CYS A 164 5.18 -22.90 13.35
C CYS A 164 4.88 -24.41 13.35
N LYS A 165 5.49 -25.14 14.29
CA LYS A 165 5.27 -26.57 14.48
C LYS A 165 4.49 -26.90 15.76
N THR A 166 4.11 -25.88 16.53
CA THR A 166 3.36 -26.03 17.78
C THR A 166 1.98 -26.61 17.49
N TYR A 167 1.57 -27.62 18.26
CA TYR A 167 0.25 -28.24 18.11
C TYR A 167 -0.85 -27.35 18.72
N ASN A 168 -1.94 -27.14 17.98
CA ASN A 168 -3.11 -26.33 18.37
C ASN A 168 -2.73 -24.98 19.01
N GLY A 169 -1.81 -24.24 18.40
CA GLY A 169 -1.34 -22.97 18.94
C GLY A 169 -0.08 -22.49 18.24
N VAL A 170 0.59 -21.51 18.84
CA VAL A 170 1.79 -20.89 18.26
C VAL A 170 2.86 -20.72 19.34
N CYS A 171 4.14 -20.82 18.97
CA CYS A 171 5.22 -20.47 19.89
C CYS A 171 5.50 -18.96 19.92
N SER A 172 5.97 -18.45 21.07
CA SER A 172 6.37 -17.04 21.23
C SER A 172 7.36 -16.60 20.16
N PHE A 173 8.28 -17.49 19.75
CA PHE A 173 9.32 -17.14 18.77
C PHE A 173 8.81 -16.97 17.34
N CYS A 174 7.75 -17.68 16.96
CA CYS A 174 7.16 -17.54 15.63
C CYS A 174 6.23 -16.32 15.52
N TYR A 175 5.66 -15.89 16.65
CA TYR A 175 4.86 -14.66 16.75
C TYR A 175 5.77 -13.43 16.86
N GLY A 176 6.67 -13.42 17.84
CA GLY A 176 7.58 -12.31 18.13
C GLY A 176 7.09 -11.41 19.26
N TYR A 177 7.10 -10.10 19.03
CA TYR A 177 6.67 -9.08 19.99
C TYR A 177 5.16 -8.96 20.12
N ASP A 178 4.72 -8.78 21.36
CA ASP A 178 3.46 -8.13 21.67
C ASP A 178 3.59 -6.63 21.36
N LEU A 179 2.86 -6.14 20.35
CA LEU A 179 2.95 -4.75 19.90
C LEU A 179 2.49 -3.75 20.97
N SER A 180 1.63 -4.17 21.90
CA SER A 180 1.13 -3.31 22.98
C SER A 180 2.17 -3.09 24.07
N LYS A 181 2.91 -4.16 24.43
CA LYS A 181 3.90 -4.13 25.53
C LYS A 181 5.34 -3.97 25.04
N ARG A 182 5.59 -4.08 23.73
CA ARG A 182 6.93 -4.05 23.10
C ARG A 182 7.92 -5.03 23.73
N ARG A 183 7.43 -6.20 24.13
CA ARG A 183 8.22 -7.29 24.70
C ARG A 183 7.82 -8.62 24.07
N LEU A 184 8.63 -9.66 24.24
CA LEU A 184 8.30 -10.99 23.72
C LEU A 184 6.93 -11.42 24.25
N VAL A 185 6.09 -11.95 23.38
CA VAL A 185 4.74 -12.36 23.76
C VAL A 185 4.78 -13.43 24.86
N SER A 186 3.98 -13.23 25.91
CA SER A 186 3.84 -14.16 27.02
C SER A 186 3.10 -15.44 26.62
N ILE A 187 3.45 -16.54 27.26
CA ILE A 187 2.69 -17.79 27.18
C ILE A 187 1.29 -17.54 27.75
N GLY A 188 0.26 -18.15 27.16
CA GLY A 188 -1.15 -17.97 27.50
C GLY A 188 -1.82 -16.79 26.80
N THR A 189 -1.10 -15.98 26.02
CA THR A 189 -1.70 -14.84 25.30
C THR A 189 -2.58 -15.33 24.15
N ALA A 190 -3.85 -14.90 24.13
CA ALA A 190 -4.83 -15.21 23.07
C ALA A 190 -4.59 -14.36 21.81
N VAL A 191 -3.49 -14.64 21.10
CA VAL A 191 -3.06 -13.88 19.91
C VAL A 191 -4.05 -13.97 18.75
N GLY A 192 -4.84 -15.04 18.66
CA GLY A 192 -5.89 -15.18 17.64
C GLY A 192 -7.01 -14.16 17.78
N ILE A 193 -7.50 -13.93 19.01
CA ILE A 193 -8.55 -12.93 19.30
C ILE A 193 -8.01 -11.52 19.01
N ILE A 194 -6.78 -11.24 19.46
CA ILE A 194 -6.12 -9.95 19.22
C ILE A 194 -5.98 -9.68 17.72
N ALA A 195 -5.57 -10.69 16.94
CA ALA A 195 -5.44 -10.57 15.49
C ALA A 195 -6.79 -10.36 14.79
N ALA A 196 -7.84 -11.09 15.20
CA ALA A 196 -9.18 -10.93 14.65
C ALA A 196 -9.73 -9.51 14.89
N GLN A 197 -9.57 -8.98 16.10
CA GLN A 197 -9.98 -7.61 16.43
C GLN A 197 -9.18 -6.56 15.64
N SER A 198 -7.86 -6.76 15.53
CA SER A 198 -6.96 -5.88 14.77
C SER A 198 -7.29 -5.80 13.28
N ILE A 199 -8.06 -6.76 12.75
CA ILE A 199 -8.58 -6.75 11.38
C ILE A 199 -10.01 -6.20 11.37
N GLY A 200 -10.86 -6.67 12.29
CA GLY A 200 -12.28 -6.38 12.35
C GLY A 200 -12.60 -4.93 12.64
N GLU A 201 -12.01 -4.34 13.69
CA GLU A 201 -12.29 -2.96 14.10
C GLU A 201 -11.88 -1.94 13.02
N PRO A 202 -10.67 -2.00 12.43
CA PRO A 202 -10.35 -1.11 11.31
C PRO A 202 -11.24 -1.37 10.09
N GLY A 203 -11.64 -2.62 9.85
CA GLY A 203 -12.55 -2.99 8.76
C GLY A 203 -13.92 -2.32 8.88
N THR A 204 -14.55 -2.43 10.05
CA THR A 204 -15.84 -1.77 10.34
C THR A 204 -15.70 -0.25 10.27
N GLN A 205 -14.61 0.30 10.80
CA GLN A 205 -14.34 1.74 10.74
C GLN A 205 -14.14 2.26 9.31
N LEU A 206 -13.43 1.51 8.46
CA LEU A 206 -13.25 1.85 7.05
C LEU A 206 -14.56 1.79 6.27
N THR A 207 -15.42 0.81 6.56
CA THR A 207 -16.76 0.78 5.95
C THR A 207 -17.61 1.96 6.38
N MET A 208 -17.49 2.42 7.63
CA MET A 208 -18.21 3.62 8.07
C MET A 208 -17.65 4.90 7.43
N ARG A 209 -16.34 5.06 7.35
CA ARG A 209 -15.72 6.32 6.88
C ARG A 209 -15.73 6.50 5.36
N THR A 210 -15.75 5.44 4.57
CA THR A 210 -15.56 5.54 3.10
C THR A 210 -16.83 5.89 2.31
N PHE A 211 -18.03 5.48 2.78
CA PHE A 211 -19.28 5.70 2.04
C PHE A 211 -20.03 6.99 2.43
N HIS A 212 -19.60 7.68 3.49
CA HIS A 212 -20.22 8.92 3.95
C HIS A 212 -19.69 10.20 3.30
N THR A 213 -18.95 10.12 2.19
CA THR A 213 -18.46 11.31 1.47
C THR A 213 -19.55 12.05 0.67
N GLY A 214 -20.83 11.70 0.83
CA GLY A 214 -21.96 12.44 0.26
C GLY A 214 -22.07 12.34 -1.26
N GLY A 215 -21.61 11.24 -1.86
CA GLY A 215 -21.64 11.01 -3.31
C GLY A 215 -20.59 11.79 -4.11
N ILE A 216 -19.66 12.49 -3.44
CA ILE A 216 -18.60 13.25 -4.12
C ILE A 216 -17.46 12.35 -4.59
N ILE A 217 -17.10 12.48 -5.86
CA ILE A 217 -15.93 11.83 -6.44
C ILE A 217 -14.69 12.65 -6.10
N SER A 218 -14.07 12.33 -4.97
CA SER A 218 -12.83 13.01 -4.56
C SER A 218 -11.57 12.35 -5.10
N ASN A 219 -11.63 11.05 -5.40
CA ASN A 219 -10.48 10.26 -5.81
C ASN A 219 -10.49 10.01 -7.32
N VAL A 220 -10.52 11.07 -8.12
CA VAL A 220 -9.89 11.02 -9.44
C VAL A 220 -8.38 11.17 -9.24
N LYS A 221 -7.77 10.29 -8.42
CA LYS A 221 -6.37 9.98 -8.61
C LYS A 221 -6.33 9.16 -9.90
N THR A 222 -6.24 9.91 -10.99
CA THR A 222 -5.69 9.53 -12.28
C THR A 222 -4.70 8.37 -12.13
N LYS A 223 -5.22 7.14 -12.14
CA LYS A 223 -4.43 5.93 -12.41
C LYS A 223 -3.87 5.99 -13.84
N LEU A 224 -4.44 6.84 -14.70
CA LEU A 224 -3.72 7.46 -15.79
C LEU A 224 -2.84 8.58 -15.24
N ARG A 225 -1.66 8.26 -14.70
CA ARG A 225 -0.55 9.20 -14.87
C ARG A 225 -0.34 9.30 -16.38
N SER A 226 -1.00 10.28 -17.02
CA SER A 226 -0.84 10.63 -18.43
C SER A 226 0.60 11.04 -18.76
N SER A 227 1.47 11.06 -17.75
CA SER A 227 2.90 11.01 -17.95
C SER A 227 3.67 10.63 -16.71
N ILE A 228 4.78 9.91 -16.96
CA ILE A 228 5.79 9.60 -15.95
C ILE A 228 7.05 10.41 -16.23
N PHE A 229 7.63 10.97 -15.17
CA PHE A 229 8.89 11.71 -15.19
C PHE A 229 9.99 10.89 -14.51
N SER A 230 11.23 11.00 -14.99
CA SER A 230 12.39 10.38 -14.34
C SER A 230 12.68 11.01 -12.97
N LYS A 231 12.86 10.19 -11.93
CA LYS A 231 13.27 10.69 -10.60
C LYS A 231 14.79 10.70 -10.43
N THR A 232 15.51 9.94 -11.24
CA THR A 232 16.96 9.78 -11.20
C THR A 232 17.62 10.10 -12.54
N LYS A 233 18.92 10.45 -12.50
CA LYS A 233 19.76 10.57 -13.70
C LYS A 233 20.29 9.19 -14.10
N GLY A 234 20.35 8.90 -15.40
CA GLY A 234 20.84 7.62 -15.88
C GLY A 234 20.67 7.41 -17.38
N ILE A 235 21.01 6.21 -17.83
CA ILE A 235 20.87 5.76 -19.22
C ILE A 235 19.59 4.93 -19.33
N ILE A 236 18.79 5.23 -20.34
CA ILE A 236 17.55 4.49 -20.62
C ILE A 236 17.87 3.21 -21.39
N LYS A 237 17.34 2.07 -20.94
CA LYS A 237 17.37 0.81 -21.67
C LYS A 237 15.98 0.23 -21.80
N PHE A 238 15.59 -0.13 -23.01
CA PHE A 238 14.29 -0.76 -23.26
C PHE A 238 14.35 -2.28 -23.02
N SER A 239 13.24 -2.85 -22.55
CA SER A 239 13.04 -4.30 -22.57
C SER A 239 13.12 -4.85 -24.00
N LYS A 240 13.61 -6.08 -24.16
CA LYS A 240 13.75 -6.73 -25.48
C LYS A 240 12.42 -6.87 -26.25
N ASN A 241 11.29 -6.80 -25.53
CA ASN A 241 9.95 -7.01 -26.08
C ASN A 241 9.25 -5.70 -26.46
N LEU A 242 9.99 -4.59 -26.58
CA LEU A 242 9.44 -3.28 -26.89
C LEU A 242 9.30 -3.11 -28.41
N ILE A 243 8.05 -3.08 -28.88
CA ILE A 243 7.70 -2.84 -30.29
C ILE A 243 7.06 -1.46 -30.37
N CYS A 244 7.61 -0.60 -31.24
CA CYS A 244 7.14 0.77 -31.44
C CYS A 244 6.83 1.06 -32.90
N ILE A 245 5.75 1.79 -33.15
CA ILE A 245 5.42 2.35 -34.46
C ILE A 245 5.60 3.87 -34.42
N LEU A 246 6.16 4.43 -35.49
CA LEU A 246 6.26 5.86 -35.68
C LEU A 246 5.04 6.36 -36.46
N LYS A 247 4.13 7.08 -35.80
CA LYS A 247 2.93 7.65 -36.43
C LYS A 247 2.90 9.15 -36.18
N LYS A 248 2.87 9.98 -37.24
CA LYS A 248 2.81 11.46 -37.15
C LYS A 248 3.83 12.07 -36.15
N LYS A 249 5.12 11.73 -36.28
CA LYS A 249 6.24 12.15 -35.40
C LYS A 249 6.14 11.70 -33.92
N LYS A 250 5.23 10.77 -33.58
CA LYS A 250 5.11 10.17 -32.25
C LYS A 250 5.52 8.69 -32.28
N ILE A 251 6.20 8.23 -31.24
CA ILE A 251 6.64 6.83 -31.09
C ILE A 251 5.62 6.14 -30.19
N ILE A 252 4.82 5.23 -30.73
CA ILE A 252 3.71 4.59 -30.02
C ILE A 252 4.08 3.14 -29.67
N VAL A 253 3.91 2.74 -28.42
CA VAL A 253 4.17 1.37 -27.92
C VAL A 253 2.98 0.45 -28.18
N ILE A 254 3.23 -0.74 -28.74
CA ILE A 254 2.19 -1.72 -29.08
C ILE A 254 2.26 -2.97 -28.19
N SER A 255 3.40 -3.20 -27.52
CA SER A 255 3.57 -4.42 -26.74
C SER A 255 2.89 -4.36 -25.37
N LYS A 256 2.18 -5.46 -25.02
CA LYS A 256 1.42 -5.62 -23.76
C LYS A 256 2.28 -5.73 -22.50
N LYS A 257 3.58 -6.04 -22.63
CA LYS A 257 4.50 -6.27 -21.52
C LYS A 257 5.88 -5.69 -21.84
N SER A 258 5.96 -4.36 -21.94
CA SER A 258 7.24 -3.68 -22.11
C SER A 258 7.54 -2.80 -20.92
N SER A 259 8.82 -2.72 -20.58
CA SER A 259 9.32 -1.87 -19.51
C SER A 259 10.52 -1.03 -19.97
N ILE A 260 10.68 0.12 -19.33
CA ILE A 260 11.84 1.01 -19.43
C ILE A 260 12.67 0.87 -18.17
N PHE A 261 13.95 0.56 -18.34
CA PHE A 261 14.93 0.57 -17.26
C PHE A 261 15.74 1.87 -17.30
N ILE A 262 15.92 2.50 -16.14
CA ILE A 262 16.94 3.53 -15.96
C ILE A 262 18.12 2.88 -15.26
N ILE A 263 19.27 2.94 -15.90
CA ILE A 263 20.49 2.25 -15.50
C ILE A 263 21.57 3.29 -15.16
N ASN A 264 22.35 3.01 -14.11
CA ASN A 264 23.54 3.80 -13.78
C ASN A 264 24.75 3.37 -14.64
N ASN A 265 25.82 4.16 -14.69
CA ASN A 265 27.03 3.82 -15.47
C ASN A 265 27.61 2.42 -15.15
N ASN A 266 27.34 1.88 -13.97
CA ASN A 266 27.75 0.53 -13.54
C ASN A 266 26.73 -0.57 -13.86
N ASN A 267 25.84 -0.38 -14.84
CA ASN A 267 24.80 -1.34 -15.26
C ASN A 267 23.76 -1.76 -14.19
N PHE A 268 23.71 -1.10 -13.03
CA PHE A 268 22.67 -1.34 -12.03
C PHE A 268 21.36 -0.63 -12.41
N ILE A 269 20.26 -1.39 -12.39
CA ILE A 269 18.89 -0.86 -12.55
C ILE A 269 18.54 -0.01 -11.33
N LEU A 270 18.26 1.27 -11.57
CA LEU A 270 17.79 2.23 -10.56
C LEU A 270 16.26 2.23 -10.49
N GLU A 271 15.59 2.26 -11.66
CA GLU A 271 14.14 2.36 -11.79
C GLU A 271 13.66 1.50 -12.96
N GLU A 272 12.44 0.95 -12.87
CA GLU A 272 11.85 0.06 -13.88
C GLU A 272 10.39 0.43 -14.15
N TYR A 273 10.08 1.20 -15.19
CA TYR A 273 8.71 1.61 -15.49
C TYR A 273 8.03 0.67 -16.47
N GLU A 274 6.86 0.13 -16.12
CA GLU A 274 5.99 -0.57 -17.07
C GLU A 274 5.31 0.42 -18.02
N LEU A 275 5.29 0.09 -19.31
CA LEU A 275 4.69 0.91 -20.35
C LEU A 275 3.29 0.39 -20.69
N PRO A 276 2.25 1.25 -20.61
CA PRO A 276 0.92 0.88 -21.07
C PRO A 276 0.85 0.83 -22.60
N LEU A 277 -0.11 0.06 -23.11
CA LEU A 277 -0.38 -0.06 -24.54
C LEU A 277 -0.82 1.30 -25.10
N ASN A 278 -0.39 1.62 -26.32
CA ASN A 278 -0.63 2.88 -27.02
C ASN A 278 -0.07 4.14 -26.33
N CYS A 279 0.91 4.00 -25.42
CA CYS A 279 1.60 5.17 -24.87
C CYS A 279 2.57 5.79 -25.88
N ASN A 280 2.73 7.12 -25.81
CA ASN A 280 3.67 7.87 -26.63
C ASN A 280 5.01 8.02 -25.89
N LEU A 281 6.05 7.37 -26.39
CA LEU A 281 7.41 7.46 -25.89
C LEU A 281 8.07 8.77 -26.31
N LYS A 282 8.67 9.47 -25.34
CA LYS A 282 9.43 10.72 -25.58
C LYS A 282 10.94 10.53 -25.51
N VAL A 283 11.38 9.31 -25.24
CA VAL A 283 12.79 8.97 -25.00
C VAL A 283 13.26 7.94 -26.01
N LYS A 284 14.55 7.99 -26.35
CA LYS A 284 15.21 7.03 -27.24
C LYS A 284 15.99 6.00 -26.42
N ASN A 285 16.16 4.81 -26.97
CA ASN A 285 16.98 3.76 -26.36
C ASN A 285 18.43 4.27 -26.21
N ASN A 286 19.09 3.92 -25.10
CA ASN A 286 20.44 4.33 -24.72
C ASN A 286 20.68 5.84 -24.56
N SER A 287 19.63 6.66 -24.48
CA SER A 287 19.80 8.10 -24.24
C SER A 287 20.05 8.41 -22.76
N PHE A 288 20.95 9.35 -22.49
CA PHE A 288 21.17 9.89 -21.14
C PHE A 288 20.06 10.88 -20.79
N ILE A 289 19.53 10.77 -19.57
CA ILE A 289 18.46 11.63 -19.07
C ILE A 289 18.84 12.32 -17.76
N LYS A 290 18.49 13.61 -17.67
CA LYS A 290 18.52 14.39 -16.43
C LYS A 290 17.27 14.10 -15.60
N ILE A 291 17.30 14.46 -14.32
CA ILE A 291 16.17 14.35 -13.40
C ILE A 291 15.01 15.20 -13.93
N GLY A 292 13.78 14.68 -13.89
CA GLY A 292 12.57 15.40 -14.31
C GLY A 292 12.25 15.31 -15.80
N LYS A 293 12.94 14.46 -16.58
CA LYS A 293 12.61 14.28 -18.00
C LYS A 293 11.40 13.36 -18.17
N LYS A 294 10.47 13.78 -19.03
CA LYS A 294 9.24 13.03 -19.34
C LYS A 294 9.59 11.77 -20.15
N LEU A 295 9.23 10.59 -19.63
CA LEU A 295 9.55 9.29 -20.24
C LEU A 295 8.53 8.91 -21.32
N PHE A 296 7.25 8.93 -20.95
CA PHE A 296 6.13 8.69 -21.86
C PHE A 296 4.92 9.55 -21.49
N SER A 297 3.99 9.67 -22.42
CA SER A 297 2.70 10.35 -22.26
C SER A 297 1.56 9.59 -22.90
#